data_AF-A0A8T3YUI4-F1
#
_entry.id   AF-A0A8T3YUI4-F1
#
_cell.length_a   1.000
_cell.length_b   1.000
_cell.length_c   1.000
_cell.angle_alpha   90.00
_cell.angle_beta   90.00
_cell.angle_gamma   90.00
#
_symmetry.space_group_name_H-M   'P 1'
#
loop_
_entity.id
_entity.type
_entity.pdbx_description
1 polymer ?
#
loop_
_entity_poly.entity_id
_entity_poly.type
_entity_poly.pdbx_seq_one_letter_code
_entity_poly.pdbx_strand_id
1 'polypeptide(L)'
;MVEKEEIELITKKFRRLIIKGNIKKPKPYKKEFFKRKAEISLRLSKELLQKPDYFDWSINASYYSMFYNAVSLLAHINVDLEDISDSVHILIYQGLVYYFYINDKKIEEEYLEEFKANMEESDKRLKTIAKRKSDEILSSFRNARDDRGKYTYELGRTAELTSAETAIRRADAFDILSDKIMSD
;
A
#
# COMPACT_ATOMS: atom_id res chain seq x y z
N MET A 1 -2.95 7.60 -10.47
CA MET A 1 -2.38 6.91 -11.63
C MET A 1 -0.87 7.00 -11.49
N VAL A 2 -0.17 5.86 -11.52
CA VAL A 2 1.31 5.89 -11.53
C VAL A 2 1.73 6.40 -12.90
N GLU A 3 2.46 7.51 -12.94
CA GLU A 3 2.84 8.17 -14.19
C GLU A 3 3.88 7.36 -14.97
N LYS A 4 3.91 7.49 -16.30
CA LYS A 4 4.82 6.73 -17.15
C LYS A 4 6.29 6.95 -16.78
N GLU A 5 6.65 8.19 -16.47
CA GLU A 5 7.99 8.57 -16.03
C GLU A 5 8.37 7.91 -14.69
N GLU A 6 7.41 7.79 -13.76
CA GLU A 6 7.59 7.11 -12.48
C GLU A 6 7.81 5.60 -12.69
N ILE A 7 7.06 4.97 -13.58
CA ILE A 7 7.23 3.55 -13.96
C ILE A 7 8.63 3.30 -14.51
N GLU A 8 9.11 4.15 -15.43
CA GLU A 8 10.44 4.02 -16.03
C GLU A 8 11.56 4.17 -14.98
N LEU A 9 11.43 5.15 -14.07
CA LEU A 9 12.38 5.39 -12.98
C LEU A 9 12.44 4.19 -12.02
N ILE A 10 11.28 3.69 -11.58
CA ILE A 10 11.18 2.55 -10.66
C ILE A 10 11.75 1.30 -11.32
N THR A 11 11.39 1.03 -12.58
CA THR A 11 11.90 -0.12 -13.34
C THR A 11 13.42 -0.09 -13.43
N LYS A 12 14.00 1.06 -13.80
CA LYS A 12 15.46 1.22 -13.91
C LYS A 12 16.14 1.03 -12.55
N LYS A 13 15.54 1.52 -11.46
CA LYS A 13 16.05 1.36 -10.10
C LYS A 13 16.06 -0.11 -9.67
N PHE A 14 14.94 -0.82 -9.79
CA PHE A 14 14.83 -2.22 -9.34
C PHE A 14 15.67 -3.17 -10.18
N ARG A 15 15.77 -2.97 -11.50
CA ARG A 15 16.72 -3.73 -12.34
C ARG A 15 18.16 -3.61 -11.84
N ARG A 16 18.58 -2.40 -11.44
CA ARG A 16 19.92 -2.17 -10.87
C ARG A 16 20.08 -2.87 -9.52
N LEU A 17 19.07 -2.84 -8.65
CA LEU A 17 19.11 -3.52 -7.35
C LEU A 17 19.23 -5.05 -7.50
N ILE A 18 18.51 -5.61 -8.47
CA ILE A 18 18.56 -7.04 -8.81
C ILE A 18 19.95 -7.41 -9.34
N ILE A 19 20.46 -6.69 -10.34
CA ILE A 19 21.78 -6.96 -10.94
C ILE A 19 22.91 -6.88 -9.90
N LYS A 20 22.81 -5.96 -8.94
CA LYS A 20 23.80 -5.80 -7.87
C LYS A 20 23.66 -6.81 -6.72
N GLY A 21 22.60 -7.63 -6.70
CA GLY A 21 22.33 -8.55 -5.59
C GLY A 21 21.96 -7.85 -4.28
N ASN A 22 21.43 -6.62 -4.35
CA ASN A 22 21.10 -5.83 -3.16
C ASN A 22 19.78 -6.28 -2.51
N ILE A 23 18.92 -6.99 -3.24
CA ILE A 23 17.65 -7.51 -2.72
C ILE A 23 17.95 -8.82 -2.00
N LYS A 24 17.62 -8.87 -0.71
CA LYS A 24 17.90 -10.03 0.15
C LYS A 24 16.65 -10.89 0.31
N LYS A 25 16.86 -12.13 0.77
CA LYS A 25 15.78 -12.94 1.30
C LYS A 25 15.38 -12.41 2.69
N PRO A 26 14.08 -12.30 2.98
CA PRO A 26 13.60 -11.86 4.28
C PRO A 26 13.90 -12.92 5.35
N LYS A 27 13.94 -12.48 6.61
CA LYS A 27 13.95 -13.41 7.75
C LYS A 27 12.65 -14.23 7.77
N PRO A 28 12.65 -15.50 8.22
CA PRO A 28 11.48 -16.38 8.12
C PRO A 28 10.21 -15.83 8.78
N TYR A 29 10.34 -15.06 9.87
CA TYR A 29 9.20 -14.50 10.62
C TYR A 29 8.73 -13.14 10.11
N LYS A 30 9.41 -12.56 9.11
CA LYS A 30 9.23 -11.15 8.74
C LYS A 30 7.83 -10.87 8.20
N LYS A 31 7.31 -11.77 7.37
CA LYS A 31 5.95 -11.69 6.82
C LYS A 31 4.92 -11.59 7.94
N GLU A 32 4.84 -12.60 8.80
CA GLU A 32 3.87 -12.69 9.89
C GLU A 32 4.04 -11.55 10.91
N PHE A 33 5.28 -11.17 11.21
CA PHE A 33 5.58 -10.06 12.11
C PHE A 33 5.01 -8.73 11.61
N PHE A 34 5.24 -8.41 10.33
CA PHE A 34 4.75 -7.16 9.76
C PHE A 34 3.24 -7.18 9.47
N LYS A 35 2.68 -8.33 9.07
CA LYS A 35 1.21 -8.47 8.98
C LYS A 35 0.52 -8.17 10.31
N ARG A 36 1.01 -8.77 11.41
CA ARG A 36 0.46 -8.50 12.75
C ARG A 36 0.59 -7.02 13.16
N LYS A 37 1.69 -6.35 12.78
CA LYS A 37 1.83 -4.90 13.00
C LYS A 37 0.83 -4.09 12.20
N ALA A 38 0.53 -4.51 10.96
CA ALA A 38 -0.45 -3.84 10.13
C ALA A 38 -1.85 -3.90 10.76
N GLU A 39 -2.27 -5.09 11.19
CA GLU A 39 -3.56 -5.32 11.87
C GLU A 39 -3.69 -4.47 13.15
N ILE A 40 -2.64 -4.46 13.99
CA ILE A 40 -2.63 -3.66 15.22
C ILE A 40 -2.73 -2.17 14.90
N SER A 41 -2.00 -1.69 13.90
CA SER A 41 -2.01 -0.28 13.50
C SER A 41 -3.36 0.15 12.92
N LEU A 42 -4.00 -0.73 12.15
CA LEU A 42 -5.34 -0.52 11.60
C LEU A 42 -6.38 -0.43 12.73
N ARG A 43 -6.35 -1.37 13.67
CA ARG A 43 -7.23 -1.32 14.85
C ARG A 43 -7.02 -0.04 15.66
N LEU A 44 -5.76 0.32 15.93
CA LEU A 44 -5.43 1.55 16.65
C LEU A 44 -5.96 2.80 15.92
N SER A 45 -5.86 2.86 14.59
CA SER A 45 -6.41 3.99 13.83
C SER A 45 -7.92 4.16 14.04
N LYS A 46 -8.68 3.06 14.04
CA LYS A 46 -10.13 3.07 14.29
C LYS A 46 -10.48 3.50 15.72
N GLU A 47 -9.67 3.12 16.69
CA GLU A 47 -9.81 3.57 18.08
C GLU A 47 -9.52 5.08 18.24
N LEU A 48 -8.48 5.58 17.56
CA LEU A 48 -8.11 7.00 17.59
C LEU A 48 -9.16 7.90 16.92
N LEU A 49 -9.83 7.42 15.87
CA LEU A 49 -10.93 8.13 15.20
C LEU A 49 -12.07 8.49 16.17
N GLN A 50 -12.26 7.76 17.26
CA GLN A 50 -13.31 8.06 18.25
C GLN A 50 -13.00 9.32 19.08
N LYS A 51 -11.79 9.87 18.96
CA LYS A 51 -11.32 11.01 19.76
C LYS A 51 -10.84 12.11 18.81
N PRO A 52 -11.56 13.23 18.69
CA PRO A 52 -11.25 14.22 17.66
C PRO A 52 -9.85 14.83 17.77
N ASP A 53 -9.29 14.93 18.98
CA ASP A 53 -7.94 15.47 19.20
C ASP A 53 -6.82 14.53 18.68
N TYR A 54 -7.19 13.36 18.13
CA TYR A 54 -6.29 12.33 17.64
C TYR A 54 -6.51 11.98 16.16
N PHE A 55 -7.22 12.81 15.39
CA PHE A 55 -7.42 12.55 13.96
C PHE A 55 -6.11 12.42 13.18
N ASP A 56 -5.10 13.25 13.48
CA ASP A 56 -3.77 13.14 12.85
C ASP A 56 -3.08 11.80 13.19
N TRP A 57 -3.23 11.35 14.44
CA TRP A 57 -2.70 10.06 14.87
C TRP A 57 -3.45 8.89 14.23
N SER A 58 -4.75 9.04 14.00
CA SER A 58 -5.55 8.08 13.23
C SER A 58 -5.02 7.96 11.80
N ILE A 59 -4.81 9.10 11.11
CA ILE A 59 -4.25 9.13 9.75
C ILE A 59 -2.86 8.45 9.72
N ASN A 60 -2.00 8.79 10.69
CA ASN A 60 -0.65 8.23 10.79
C ASN A 60 -0.68 6.70 11.03
N ALA A 61 -1.54 6.23 11.93
CA ALA A 61 -1.71 4.80 12.21
C ALA A 61 -2.26 4.04 10.99
N SER A 62 -3.19 4.63 10.23
CA SER A 62 -3.67 4.05 8.97
C SER A 62 -2.55 3.94 7.93
N TYR A 63 -1.68 4.96 7.81
CA TYR A 63 -0.52 4.89 6.93
C TYR A 63 0.45 3.76 7.33
N TYR A 64 0.77 3.64 8.62
CA TYR A 64 1.66 2.58 9.10
C TYR A 64 1.06 1.19 8.92
N SER A 65 -0.26 1.03 9.02
CA SER A 65 -0.92 -0.21 8.61
C SER A 65 -0.59 -0.57 7.17
N MET A 66 -0.79 0.37 6.23
CA MET A 66 -0.48 0.15 4.82
C MET A 66 1.00 -0.14 4.60
N PHE A 67 1.90 0.61 5.23
CA PHE A 67 3.34 0.39 5.12
C PHE A 67 3.74 -1.02 5.60
N TYR A 68 3.23 -1.47 6.75
CA TYR A 68 3.55 -2.79 7.27
C TYR A 68 2.98 -3.92 6.40
N ASN A 69 1.77 -3.75 5.84
CA ASN A 69 1.23 -4.68 4.85
C ASN A 69 2.10 -4.74 3.59
N ALA A 70 2.61 -3.59 3.10
CA ALA A 70 3.51 -3.56 1.96
C ALA A 70 4.83 -4.30 2.23
N VAL A 71 5.40 -4.15 3.44
CA VAL A 71 6.59 -4.92 3.86
C VAL A 71 6.27 -6.41 3.93
N SER A 72 5.11 -6.79 4.48
CA SER A 72 4.66 -8.19 4.55
C SER A 72 4.50 -8.81 3.16
N LEU A 73 3.88 -8.09 2.21
CA LEU A 73 3.71 -8.53 0.84
C LEU A 73 5.04 -8.78 0.14
N LEU A 74 5.99 -7.85 0.27
CA LEU A 74 7.34 -8.04 -0.28
C LEU A 74 8.03 -9.26 0.35
N ALA A 75 7.91 -9.45 1.67
CA ALA A 75 8.46 -10.61 2.34
C ALA A 75 7.80 -11.93 1.87
N HIS A 76 6.49 -11.94 1.60
CA HIS A 76 5.77 -13.09 1.06
C HIS A 76 6.35 -13.55 -0.29
N ILE A 77 6.76 -12.62 -1.15
CA ILE A 77 7.44 -12.93 -2.43
C ILE A 77 8.97 -13.04 -2.32
N ASN A 78 9.51 -13.25 -1.11
CA ASN A 78 10.94 -13.37 -0.82
C ASN A 78 11.79 -12.13 -1.16
N VAL A 79 11.22 -10.92 -1.08
CA VAL A 79 11.89 -9.65 -1.32
C VAL A 79 12.08 -8.89 0.00
N ASP A 80 13.32 -8.57 0.34
CA ASP A 80 13.68 -7.68 1.46
C ASP A 80 14.47 -6.46 0.98
N LEU A 81 14.01 -5.27 1.40
CA LEU A 81 14.53 -3.96 0.99
C LEU A 81 15.04 -3.10 2.17
N GLU A 82 14.95 -3.58 3.41
CA GLU A 82 15.22 -2.75 4.60
C GLU A 82 16.67 -2.22 4.67
N ASP A 83 17.65 -2.97 4.17
CA ASP A 83 19.07 -2.60 4.24
C ASP A 83 19.54 -1.64 3.13
N ILE A 84 18.65 -1.16 2.27
CA ILE A 84 19.02 -0.51 1.00
C ILE A 84 19.03 1.03 1.08
N SER A 85 18.32 1.68 2.03
CA SER A 85 18.19 3.15 2.04
C SER A 85 17.65 3.76 3.33
N ASP A 86 18.11 4.99 3.65
CA ASP A 86 17.56 5.88 4.68
C ASP A 86 16.09 6.29 4.43
N SER A 87 15.56 6.11 3.22
CA SER A 87 14.16 6.38 2.87
C SER A 87 13.39 5.10 2.59
N VAL A 88 13.37 4.21 3.58
CA VAL A 88 12.68 2.91 3.53
C VAL A 88 11.23 3.03 3.06
N HIS A 89 10.52 4.08 3.47
CA HIS A 89 9.13 4.34 3.06
C HIS A 89 8.96 4.52 1.55
N ILE A 90 9.86 5.26 0.90
CA ILE A 90 9.84 5.45 -0.55
C ILE A 90 10.23 4.15 -1.23
N LEU A 91 11.24 3.45 -0.73
CA LEU A 91 11.72 2.23 -1.36
C LEU A 91 10.69 1.10 -1.28
N ILE A 92 9.98 0.94 -0.16
CA ILE A 92 8.90 -0.04 0.00
C ILE A 92 7.74 0.26 -0.95
N TYR A 93 7.33 1.52 -1.07
CA TYR A 93 6.33 1.92 -2.07
C TYR A 93 6.78 1.54 -3.48
N GLN A 94 8.00 1.90 -3.87
CA GLN A 94 8.52 1.60 -5.20
C GLN A 94 8.66 0.10 -5.44
N GLY A 95 8.98 -0.68 -4.40
CA GLY A 95 9.01 -2.14 -4.45
C GLY A 95 7.63 -2.72 -4.70
N LEU A 96 6.62 -2.21 -4.01
CA LEU A 96 5.25 -2.63 -4.23
C LEU A 96 4.79 -2.33 -5.67
N VAL A 97 5.09 -1.14 -6.19
CA VAL A 97 4.84 -0.79 -7.60
C VAL A 97 5.59 -1.73 -8.55
N TYR A 98 6.88 -1.98 -8.30
CA TYR A 98 7.68 -2.81 -9.19
C TYR A 98 7.18 -4.25 -9.24
N TYR A 99 7.00 -4.91 -8.09
CA TYR A 99 6.67 -6.34 -8.06
C TYR A 99 5.21 -6.61 -8.37
N PHE A 100 4.29 -5.83 -7.79
CA PHE A 100 2.87 -6.16 -7.83
C PHE A 100 2.07 -5.39 -8.89
N TYR A 101 2.65 -4.35 -9.50
CA TYR A 101 2.01 -3.57 -10.58
C TYR A 101 2.77 -3.67 -11.91
N ILE A 102 4.11 -3.64 -11.91
CA ILE A 102 4.90 -3.70 -13.15
C ILE A 102 5.21 -5.15 -13.56
N ASN A 103 5.77 -5.96 -12.65
CA ASN A 103 6.31 -7.29 -12.97
C ASN A 103 5.23 -8.37 -13.03
N ASP A 104 4.52 -8.60 -11.93
CA ASP A 104 3.57 -9.70 -11.85
C ASP A 104 2.12 -9.27 -12.08
N LYS A 105 1.81 -7.96 -12.01
CA LYS A 105 0.44 -7.40 -12.09
C LYS A 105 -0.57 -7.99 -11.10
N LYS A 106 -0.12 -8.73 -10.08
CA LYS A 106 -0.97 -9.38 -9.06
C LYS A 106 -2.04 -8.47 -8.46
N ILE A 107 -1.76 -7.18 -8.22
CA ILE A 107 -2.78 -6.24 -7.71
C ILE A 107 -3.90 -6.04 -8.75
N GLU A 108 -3.57 -5.91 -10.03
CA GLU A 108 -4.57 -5.78 -11.10
C GLU A 108 -5.37 -7.07 -11.27
N GLU A 109 -4.71 -8.23 -11.13
CA GLU A 109 -5.33 -9.55 -11.24
C GLU A 109 -6.33 -9.83 -10.13
N GLU A 110 -5.99 -9.54 -8.88
CA GLU A 110 -6.91 -9.68 -7.72
C GLU A 110 -8.20 -8.87 -7.89
N TYR A 111 -8.07 -7.62 -8.32
CA TYR A 111 -9.24 -6.81 -8.63
C TYR A 111 -10.04 -7.41 -9.80
N LEU A 112 -9.37 -7.92 -10.83
CA LEU A 112 -10.03 -8.61 -11.94
C LEU A 112 -10.79 -9.86 -11.49
N GLU A 113 -10.24 -10.66 -10.58
CA GLU A 113 -10.89 -11.86 -10.05
C GLU A 113 -12.09 -11.51 -9.17
N GLU A 114 -11.97 -10.51 -8.30
CA GLU A 114 -13.09 -10.00 -7.51
C GLU A 114 -14.23 -9.49 -8.41
N PHE A 115 -13.92 -8.80 -9.51
CA PHE A 115 -14.96 -8.36 -10.44
C PHE A 115 -15.58 -9.51 -11.24
N LYS A 116 -14.80 -10.53 -11.62
CA LYS A 116 -15.32 -11.73 -12.31
C LYS A 116 -16.18 -12.61 -11.40
N ALA A 117 -15.83 -12.71 -10.12
CA ALA A 117 -16.61 -13.46 -9.13
C ALA A 117 -17.95 -12.78 -8.82
N ASN A 118 -18.01 -11.46 -8.96
CA ASN A 118 -19.21 -10.66 -8.67
C ASN A 118 -20.00 -10.23 -9.93
N MET A 119 -19.50 -10.49 -11.15
CA MET A 119 -20.15 -10.14 -12.42
C MET A 119 -19.93 -11.24 -13.46
N GLU A 120 -21.01 -11.77 -14.03
CA GLU A 120 -21.00 -12.95 -14.93
C GLU A 120 -20.42 -12.72 -16.33
N GLU A 121 -19.77 -11.58 -16.63
CA GLU A 121 -19.34 -11.30 -18.02
C GLU A 121 -17.97 -10.61 -18.15
N SER A 122 -17.16 -11.17 -19.04
CA SER A 122 -15.84 -10.71 -19.43
C SER A 122 -15.89 -9.42 -20.26
N ASP A 123 -15.90 -8.27 -19.60
CA ASP A 123 -15.84 -6.96 -20.27
C ASP A 123 -14.41 -6.36 -20.21
N LYS A 124 -13.93 -5.77 -21.32
CA LYS A 124 -12.72 -4.93 -21.34
C LYS A 124 -12.78 -3.80 -20.31
N ARG A 125 -13.99 -3.37 -19.92
CA ARG A 125 -14.22 -2.41 -18.83
C ARG A 125 -13.71 -2.90 -17.47
N LEU A 126 -13.71 -4.21 -17.20
CA LEU A 126 -13.21 -4.77 -15.94
C LEU A 126 -11.70 -4.53 -15.77
N LYS A 127 -10.91 -4.66 -16.84
CA LYS A 127 -9.46 -4.32 -16.81
C LYS A 127 -9.24 -2.85 -16.52
N THR A 128 -10.03 -1.96 -17.12
CA THR A 128 -9.95 -0.53 -16.85
C THR A 128 -10.34 -0.20 -15.40
N ILE A 129 -11.36 -0.86 -14.84
CA ILE A 129 -11.80 -0.67 -13.45
C ILE A 129 -10.77 -1.23 -12.47
N ALA A 130 -10.24 -2.43 -12.71
CA ALA A 130 -9.20 -3.05 -11.90
C ALA A 130 -7.90 -2.23 -11.90
N LYS A 131 -7.48 -1.77 -13.09
CA LYS A 131 -6.35 -0.84 -13.21
C LYS A 131 -6.59 0.45 -12.45
N ARG A 132 -7.79 1.05 -12.56
CA ARG A 132 -8.17 2.25 -11.80
C ARG A 132 -8.12 2.01 -10.28
N LYS A 133 -8.57 0.86 -9.81
CA LYS A 133 -8.53 0.47 -8.38
C LYS A 133 -7.10 0.24 -7.87
N SER A 134 -6.28 -0.39 -8.69
CA SER A 134 -4.84 -0.52 -8.45
C SER A 134 -4.18 0.86 -8.35
N ASP A 135 -4.44 1.74 -9.32
CA ASP A 135 -3.98 3.13 -9.33
C ASP A 135 -4.48 3.92 -8.12
N GLU A 136 -5.73 3.68 -7.68
CA GLU A 136 -6.33 4.31 -6.49
C GLU A 136 -5.62 3.87 -5.20
N ILE A 137 -5.29 2.59 -5.05
CA ILE A 137 -4.55 2.09 -3.88
C ILE A 137 -3.11 2.62 -3.86
N LEU A 138 -2.42 2.58 -4.99
CA LEU A 138 -1.05 3.09 -5.09
C LEU A 138 -0.99 4.60 -4.87
N SER A 139 -1.96 5.34 -5.42
CA SER A 139 -2.14 6.77 -5.17
C SER A 139 -2.46 7.02 -3.70
N SER A 140 -3.29 6.19 -3.06
CA SER A 140 -3.63 6.31 -1.64
C SER A 140 -2.41 6.14 -0.73
N PHE A 141 -1.51 5.20 -1.06
CA PHE A 141 -0.25 5.02 -0.34
C PHE A 141 0.68 6.23 -0.50
N ARG A 142 0.79 6.77 -1.72
CA ARG A 142 1.57 7.97 -2.02
C ARG A 142 1.00 9.21 -1.33
N ASN A 143 -0.30 9.42 -1.40
CA ASN A 143 -0.99 10.56 -0.80
C ASN A 143 -0.86 10.50 0.72
N ALA A 144 -1.06 9.34 1.36
CA ALA A 144 -0.88 9.21 2.81
C ALA A 144 0.54 9.58 3.29
N ARG A 145 1.56 9.38 2.44
CA ARG A 145 2.93 9.84 2.71
C ARG A 145 3.06 11.37 2.57
N ASP A 146 2.47 11.95 1.53
CA ASP A 146 2.57 13.39 1.23
C ASP A 146 1.69 14.23 2.19
N ASP A 147 0.58 13.67 2.64
CA ASP A 147 -0.40 14.20 3.59
C ASP A 147 0.21 14.36 5.00
N ARG A 148 1.11 13.45 5.40
CA ARG A 148 1.89 13.57 6.66
C ARG A 148 2.70 14.87 6.76
N GLY A 149 3.06 15.47 5.63
CA GLY A 149 3.85 16.70 5.58
C GLY A 149 3.04 18.00 5.59
N LYS A 150 1.70 17.95 5.49
CA LYS A 150 0.86 19.14 5.19
C LYS A 150 -0.15 19.53 6.27
N TYR A 151 -0.47 18.68 7.23
CA TYR A 151 -1.58 18.92 8.18
C TYR A 151 -1.23 19.83 9.37
N THR A 152 -0.46 20.90 9.17
CA THR A 152 -0.14 21.81 10.29
C THR A 152 -0.86 23.16 10.23
N TYR A 153 -1.62 23.50 9.20
CA TYR A 153 -2.39 24.76 9.19
C TYR A 153 -3.73 24.62 8.44
N GLU A 154 -4.81 24.99 9.13
CA GLU A 154 -6.13 25.40 8.60
C GLU A 154 -7.06 24.37 7.94
N LEU A 155 -7.36 23.26 8.61
CA LEU A 155 -8.58 22.50 8.31
C LEU A 155 -9.52 22.55 9.53
N GLY A 156 -10.81 22.84 9.29
CA GLY A 156 -11.82 22.73 10.35
C GLY A 156 -11.98 21.26 10.79
N ARG A 157 -12.39 21.04 12.04
CA ARG A 157 -12.54 19.71 12.69
C ARG A 157 -13.30 18.67 11.85
N THR A 158 -14.26 19.10 11.02
CA THR A 158 -15.01 18.23 10.09
C THR A 158 -14.14 17.71 8.94
N ALA A 159 -13.23 18.54 8.42
CA ALA A 159 -12.32 18.14 7.35
C ALA A 159 -11.22 17.19 7.87
N GLU A 160 -10.75 17.39 9.10
CA GLU A 160 -9.84 16.45 9.78
C GLU A 160 -10.49 15.07 10.00
N LEU A 161 -11.75 15.04 10.47
CA LEU A 161 -12.52 13.81 10.59
C LEU A 161 -12.65 13.09 9.24
N THR A 162 -13.04 13.82 8.19
CA THR A 162 -13.23 13.25 6.85
C THR A 162 -11.92 12.68 6.28
N SER A 163 -10.80 13.36 6.52
CA SER A 163 -9.46 12.88 6.18
C SER A 163 -9.10 11.60 6.93
N ALA A 164 -9.36 11.54 8.23
CA ALA A 164 -9.09 10.37 9.05
C ALA A 164 -9.93 9.15 8.64
N GLU A 165 -11.23 9.35 8.37
CA GLU A 165 -12.12 8.29 7.84
C GLU A 165 -11.66 7.78 6.47
N THR A 166 -11.22 8.70 5.60
CA THR A 166 -10.69 8.35 4.28
C THR A 166 -9.40 7.54 4.39
N ALA A 167 -8.50 7.91 5.31
CA ALA A 167 -7.27 7.19 5.57
C ALA A 167 -7.54 5.76 6.08
N ILE A 168 -8.48 5.59 7.01
CA ILE A 168 -8.91 4.28 7.51
C ILE A 168 -9.49 3.43 6.39
N ARG A 169 -10.39 3.99 5.57
CA ARG A 169 -11.00 3.27 4.45
C ARG A 169 -9.96 2.75 3.45
N ARG A 170 -8.92 3.55 3.18
CA ARG A 170 -7.79 3.15 2.32
C ARG A 170 -6.98 2.03 2.95
N ALA A 171 -6.70 2.12 4.26
CA ALA A 171 -5.97 1.09 4.97
C ALA A 171 -6.74 -0.24 5.06
N ASP A 172 -8.06 -0.20 5.32
CA ASP A 172 -8.93 -1.37 5.30
C ASP A 172 -8.93 -2.06 3.92
N ALA A 173 -9.12 -1.28 2.85
CA ALA A 173 -9.11 -1.83 1.49
C ALA A 173 -7.77 -2.48 1.14
N PHE A 174 -6.66 -1.87 1.57
CA PHE A 174 -5.32 -2.42 1.34
C PHE A 174 -5.02 -3.66 2.19
N ASP A 175 -5.55 -3.72 3.42
CA ASP A 175 -5.44 -4.89 4.29
C ASP A 175 -6.14 -6.12 3.68
N ILE A 176 -7.37 -5.93 3.22
CA ILE A 176 -8.15 -6.97 2.52
C ILE A 176 -7.40 -7.46 1.27
N LEU A 177 -6.91 -6.53 0.44
CA LEU A 177 -6.14 -6.90 -0.75
C LEU A 177 -4.87 -7.67 -0.40
N SER A 178 -4.18 -7.24 0.66
CA SER A 178 -2.94 -7.90 1.09
C SER A 178 -3.20 -9.33 1.54
N ASP A 179 -4.31 -9.58 2.23
CA ASP A 179 -4.69 -10.92 2.67
C ASP A 179 -5.04 -11.85 1.51
N LYS A 180 -5.74 -11.35 0.49
CA LYS A 180 -6.01 -12.12 -0.73
C LYS A 180 -4.71 -12.56 -1.41
N ILE A 181 -3.83 -11.60 -1.71
CA ILE A 181 -2.54 -11.86 -2.39
C ILE A 181 -1.67 -12.87 -1.63
N MET A 182 -1.74 -12.90 -0.28
CA MET A 182 -0.93 -13.80 0.54
C MET A 182 -1.59 -15.16 0.84
N SER A 183 -2.86 -15.33 0.45
CA SER A 183 -3.60 -16.59 0.62
C SER A 183 -3.43 -17.54 -0.58
N ASP A 184 -2.98 -17.01 -1.72
CA ASP A 184 -2.56 -17.75 -2.93
C ASP A 184 -1.14 -18.35 -2.79
#